data_AF-A0AAV1IMW3-F1
#
_entry.id   AF-A0AAV1IMW3-F1
#
_cell.length_a   1.000
_cell.length_b   1.000
_cell.length_c   1.000
_cell.angle_alpha   90.00
_cell.angle_beta   90.00
_cell.angle_gamma   90.00
#
_symmetry.space_group_name_H-M   'P 1'
#
loop_
_entity.id
_entity.type
_entity.pdbx_description
1 polymer ?
#
loop_
_entity_poly.entity_id
_entity_poly.type
_entity_poly.pdbx_seq_one_letter_code
_entity_poly.pdbx_strand_id
1 'polypeptide(L)'
;MVANGDDAMDAIREQLQEQELALLEIEVALQHDKDAEVLQMRDELVAAIQDLKALLAQGNADFLEADASLDNLPENAADEHAGLGFSLEGDDEDWEAEDEEAISRASIAMSADAVAREQAAAAGPQTDTAHFACWEAHTRGVGSKLMAAMGYRQGQGLGPHNAGAAAPIEVFMLRRGAGLGVAALEVRKASKSRRGGAREQRRKATAAANAAREAARDGENLLEGEAPSFFNVINMRLRDSTYVGEDLNRHSNEEQSYFSQHSKASKKNQDQKTLIQHQDACAELQRGLARLKRIAASNAKDAIFLSQVKAKMAGVQRDLDRAQAASSRAHQAAHVRDKNDSWAKF
;
A
#
# COMPACT_ATOMS: atom_id res chain seq x y z
N MET A 1 -18.36 25.86 6.85
CA MET A 1 -18.20 27.10 6.06
C MET A 1 -18.32 26.69 4.59
N VAL A 2 -19.55 26.63 4.07
CA VAL A 2 -19.87 26.30 2.66
C VAL A 2 -20.10 27.60 1.87
N ALA A 3 -19.61 28.73 2.38
CA ALA A 3 -19.97 30.05 1.87
C ALA A 3 -19.36 30.34 0.48
N ASN A 4 -18.26 29.70 0.10
CA ASN A 4 -17.46 30.19 -1.04
C ASN A 4 -18.10 30.01 -2.44
N GLY A 5 -19.07 29.11 -2.62
CA GLY A 5 -19.69 28.86 -3.93
C GLY A 5 -20.86 29.80 -4.23
N ASP A 6 -21.78 29.90 -3.27
CA ASP A 6 -22.93 30.83 -3.35
C ASP A 6 -22.44 32.28 -3.28
N ASP A 7 -21.45 32.58 -2.42
CA ASP A 7 -20.84 33.92 -2.34
C ASP A 7 -20.15 34.31 -3.65
N ALA A 8 -19.58 33.36 -4.40
CA ALA A 8 -18.95 33.64 -5.69
C ALA A 8 -19.97 33.90 -6.81
N MET A 9 -21.07 33.16 -6.84
CA MET A 9 -22.16 33.39 -7.80
C MET A 9 -22.93 34.67 -7.49
N ASP A 10 -23.08 35.02 -6.22
CA ASP A 10 -23.67 36.29 -5.78
C ASP A 10 -22.74 37.47 -6.07
N ALA A 11 -21.43 37.32 -5.92
CA ALA A 11 -20.45 38.33 -6.37
C ALA A 11 -20.49 38.55 -7.89
N ILE A 12 -20.66 37.48 -8.70
CA ILE A 12 -20.83 37.60 -10.16
C ILE A 12 -22.15 38.31 -10.51
N ARG A 13 -23.23 38.05 -9.75
CA ARG A 13 -24.52 38.75 -9.93
C ARG A 13 -24.43 40.23 -9.57
N GLU A 14 -23.73 40.57 -8.49
CA GLU A 14 -23.49 41.96 -8.07
C GLU A 14 -22.66 42.69 -9.13
N GLN A 15 -21.56 42.07 -9.60
CA GLN A 15 -20.75 42.62 -10.68
C GLN A 15 -21.54 42.79 -11.98
N LEU A 16 -22.45 41.87 -12.31
CA LEU A 16 -23.32 42.00 -13.47
C LEU A 16 -24.28 43.20 -13.34
N GLN A 17 -24.86 43.41 -12.16
CA GLN A 17 -25.74 44.56 -11.90
C GLN A 17 -25.00 45.89 -12.02
N GLU A 18 -23.76 45.97 -11.52
CA GLU A 18 -22.92 47.17 -11.66
C GLU A 18 -22.61 47.49 -13.13
N GLN A 19 -22.26 46.46 -13.91
CA GLN A 19 -21.98 46.62 -15.34
C GLN A 19 -23.25 47.01 -16.12
N GLU A 20 -24.42 46.45 -15.80
CA GLU A 20 -25.69 46.84 -16.44
C GLU A 20 -26.08 48.29 -16.12
N LEU A 21 -25.79 48.79 -14.91
CA LEU A 21 -25.96 50.21 -14.58
C LEU A 21 -24.98 51.11 -15.35
N ALA A 22 -23.72 50.70 -15.46
CA ALA A 22 -22.72 51.44 -16.24
C ALA A 22 -23.09 51.51 -17.74
N LEU A 23 -23.71 50.46 -18.28
CA LEU A 23 -24.23 50.47 -19.65
C LEU A 23 -25.34 51.54 -19.81
N LEU A 24 -26.26 51.63 -18.86
CA LEU A 24 -27.34 52.63 -18.89
C LEU A 24 -26.78 54.06 -18.83
N GLU A 25 -25.74 54.30 -18.03
CA GLU A 25 -25.08 55.61 -17.97
C GLU A 25 -24.42 55.99 -19.32
N ILE A 26 -23.75 55.03 -19.97
CA ILE A 26 -23.15 55.22 -21.29
C ILE A 26 -24.23 55.42 -22.37
N GLU A 27 -25.35 54.69 -22.31
CA GLU A 27 -26.46 54.88 -23.24
C GLU A 27 -27.12 56.26 -23.11
N VAL A 28 -27.20 56.80 -21.89
CA VAL A 28 -27.67 58.17 -21.64
C VAL A 28 -26.67 59.20 -22.17
N ALA A 29 -25.36 58.96 -22.04
CA ALA A 29 -24.33 59.83 -22.63
C ALA A 29 -24.41 59.83 -24.17
N LEU A 30 -24.62 58.67 -24.79
CA LEU A 30 -24.77 58.51 -26.24
C LEU A 30 -26.03 59.16 -26.84
N GLN A 31 -27.06 59.45 -26.02
CA GLN A 31 -28.23 60.21 -26.46
C GLN A 31 -27.90 61.68 -26.72
N HIS A 32 -26.84 62.21 -26.10
CA HIS A 32 -26.46 63.61 -26.19
C HIS A 32 -25.32 63.82 -27.19
N ASP A 33 -24.29 62.97 -27.19
CA ASP A 33 -23.16 63.02 -28.12
C ASP A 33 -22.77 61.62 -28.63
N LYS A 34 -22.72 61.45 -29.96
CA LYS A 34 -22.40 60.17 -30.63
C LYS A 34 -20.90 60.02 -30.89
N ASP A 35 -20.12 60.10 -29.83
CA ASP A 35 -18.67 59.97 -29.92
C ASP A 35 -18.27 58.52 -30.23
N ALA A 36 -17.36 58.35 -31.19
CA ALA A 36 -16.92 57.03 -31.66
C ALA A 36 -16.24 56.22 -30.53
N GLU A 37 -15.55 56.89 -29.61
CA GLU A 37 -14.92 56.27 -28.45
C GLU A 37 -15.95 55.74 -27.44
N VAL A 38 -17.05 56.48 -27.22
CA VAL A 38 -18.13 56.07 -26.32
C VAL A 38 -18.92 54.89 -26.89
N LEU A 39 -19.07 54.84 -28.22
CA LEU A 39 -19.65 53.68 -28.90
C LEU A 39 -18.78 52.42 -28.78
N GLN A 40 -17.46 52.55 -28.85
CA GLN A 40 -16.53 51.44 -28.62
C GLN A 40 -16.61 50.93 -27.17
N MET A 41 -16.62 51.84 -26.19
CA MET A 41 -16.79 51.48 -24.78
C MET A 41 -18.11 50.75 -24.52
N ARG A 42 -19.22 51.18 -25.16
CA ARG A 42 -20.50 50.48 -25.09
C ARG A 42 -20.38 49.05 -25.62
N ASP A 43 -19.76 48.86 -26.78
CA ASP A 43 -19.66 47.53 -27.41
C ASP A 43 -18.78 46.57 -26.61
N GLU A 44 -17.67 47.06 -26.04
CA GLU A 44 -16.82 46.30 -25.13
C GLU A 44 -17.56 45.91 -23.84
N LEU A 45 -18.34 46.83 -23.27
CA LEU A 45 -19.08 46.58 -22.04
C LEU A 45 -20.27 45.63 -22.26
N VAL A 46 -20.94 45.69 -23.42
CA VAL A 46 -21.97 44.71 -23.82
C VAL A 46 -21.36 43.32 -23.99
N ALA A 47 -20.16 43.21 -24.58
CA ALA A 47 -19.47 41.93 -24.71
C ALA A 47 -19.10 41.35 -23.32
N ALA A 48 -18.58 42.17 -22.40
CA ALA A 48 -18.25 41.76 -21.04
C ALA A 48 -19.49 41.27 -20.26
N ILE A 49 -20.64 41.94 -20.42
CA ILE A 49 -21.91 41.50 -19.81
C ILE A 49 -22.37 40.14 -20.38
N GLN A 50 -22.18 39.90 -21.68
CA GLN A 50 -22.52 38.61 -22.30
C GLN A 50 -21.63 37.48 -21.78
N ASP A 51 -20.34 37.73 -21.59
CA ASP A 51 -19.40 36.77 -21.02
C ASP A 51 -19.75 36.44 -19.56
N LEU A 52 -20.09 37.44 -18.73
CA LEU A 52 -20.55 37.23 -17.35
C LEU A 52 -21.87 36.44 -17.29
N LYS A 53 -22.82 36.71 -18.20
CA LYS A 53 -24.06 35.93 -18.32
C LYS A 53 -23.81 34.49 -18.75
N ALA A 54 -22.83 34.27 -19.63
CA ALA A 54 -22.43 32.92 -20.06
C ALA A 54 -21.77 32.13 -18.93
N LEU A 55 -20.91 32.76 -18.12
CA LEU A 55 -20.33 32.15 -16.92
C LEU A 55 -21.41 31.77 -15.90
N LEU A 56 -22.42 32.62 -15.70
CA LEU A 56 -23.55 32.31 -14.81
C LEU A 56 -24.39 31.14 -15.33
N ALA A 57 -24.61 31.07 -16.66
CA ALA A 57 -25.31 29.96 -17.29
C ALA A 57 -24.54 28.62 -17.19
N GLN A 58 -23.21 28.64 -17.34
CA GLN A 58 -22.36 27.47 -17.16
C GLN A 58 -22.33 26.99 -15.70
N GLY A 59 -22.19 27.91 -14.74
CA GLY A 59 -22.26 27.59 -13.31
C GLY A 59 -23.60 26.97 -12.89
N ASN A 60 -24.71 27.35 -13.53
CA ASN A 60 -26.02 26.73 -13.33
C ASN A 60 -26.15 25.36 -14.05
N ALA A 61 -25.49 25.16 -15.20
CA ALA A 61 -25.53 23.90 -15.95
C ALA A 61 -24.74 22.78 -15.25
N ASP A 62 -23.59 23.12 -14.66
CA ASP A 62 -22.79 22.19 -13.83
C ASP A 62 -23.56 21.71 -12.58
N PHE A 63 -24.58 22.47 -12.14
CA PHE A 63 -25.48 22.09 -11.05
C PHE A 63 -26.65 21.19 -11.53
N LEU A 64 -27.05 21.27 -12.80
CA LEU A 64 -28.19 20.53 -13.36
C LEU A 64 -27.81 19.21 -14.07
N GLU A 65 -26.57 19.03 -14.54
CA GLU A 65 -26.10 17.73 -15.07
C GLU A 65 -25.95 16.66 -13.97
N ALA A 66 -25.97 17.04 -12.69
CA ALA A 66 -25.92 16.11 -11.57
C ALA A 66 -27.26 15.42 -11.26
N ASP A 67 -28.41 15.92 -11.74
CA ASP A 67 -29.75 15.42 -11.36
C ASP A 67 -30.49 14.69 -12.52
N ALA A 68 -30.05 14.87 -13.77
CA ALA A 68 -30.77 14.34 -14.94
C ALA A 68 -30.45 12.87 -15.31
N SER A 69 -29.76 12.11 -14.46
CA SER A 69 -29.36 10.71 -14.76
C SER A 69 -30.24 9.63 -14.12
N LEU A 70 -31.43 9.95 -13.60
CA LEU A 70 -32.22 9.02 -12.78
C LEU A 70 -33.60 8.60 -13.32
N ASP A 71 -33.95 8.89 -14.57
CA ASP A 71 -35.24 8.47 -15.16
C ASP A 71 -35.08 7.80 -16.52
N ASN A 72 -34.43 6.64 -16.58
CA ASN A 72 -34.80 5.62 -17.57
C ASN A 72 -34.22 4.23 -17.28
N LEU A 73 -35.02 3.35 -16.68
CA LEU A 73 -34.85 1.90 -16.78
C LEU A 73 -36.25 1.24 -16.75
N PRO A 74 -36.52 0.27 -17.65
CA PRO A 74 -37.86 -0.26 -17.87
C PRO A 74 -38.27 -1.30 -16.82
N GLU A 75 -39.55 -1.27 -16.46
CA GLU A 75 -40.27 -2.36 -15.80
C GLU A 75 -40.24 -3.64 -16.67
N ASN A 76 -39.65 -4.72 -16.14
CA ASN A 76 -40.16 -6.10 -16.12
C ASN A 76 -39.02 -7.12 -16.03
N ALA A 77 -39.00 -7.91 -14.95
CA ALA A 77 -38.99 -9.37 -15.02
C ALA A 77 -39.05 -9.93 -13.60
N ALA A 78 -40.06 -10.75 -13.37
CA ALA A 78 -40.37 -11.41 -12.13
C ALA A 78 -39.41 -12.58 -11.82
N ASP A 79 -39.49 -13.00 -10.56
CA ASP A 79 -39.25 -14.36 -10.05
C ASP A 79 -37.84 -14.96 -10.17
N GLU A 80 -37.18 -15.17 -9.02
CA GLU A 80 -37.09 -16.52 -8.45
C GLU A 80 -36.56 -16.48 -7.00
N HIS A 81 -37.38 -17.01 -6.09
CA HIS A 81 -37.04 -17.31 -4.71
C HIS A 81 -36.11 -18.54 -4.63
N ALA A 82 -35.01 -18.46 -3.89
CA ALA A 82 -34.38 -19.65 -3.33
C ALA A 82 -33.74 -19.34 -1.98
N GLY A 83 -34.20 -20.10 -0.97
CA GLY A 83 -33.97 -19.90 0.44
C GLY A 83 -32.52 -20.04 0.89
N LEU A 84 -32.19 -19.22 1.89
CA LEU A 84 -31.04 -19.36 2.77
C LEU A 84 -31.18 -20.65 3.59
N GLY A 85 -30.62 -21.75 3.09
CA GLY A 85 -30.40 -22.99 3.83
C GLY A 85 -29.00 -22.98 4.47
N PHE A 86 -28.91 -22.51 5.70
CA PHE A 86 -27.75 -22.69 6.58
C PHE A 86 -27.77 -24.13 7.11
N SER A 87 -27.08 -25.05 6.41
CA SER A 87 -26.74 -26.37 6.94
C SER A 87 -25.26 -26.41 7.29
N LEU A 88 -25.03 -26.44 8.59
CA LEU A 88 -23.77 -26.65 9.29
C LEU A 88 -23.52 -28.16 9.35
N GLU A 89 -22.68 -28.70 8.46
CA GLU A 89 -21.96 -29.97 8.65
C GLU A 89 -20.99 -30.16 7.48
N GLY A 90 -19.69 -30.18 7.76
CA GLY A 90 -18.66 -30.35 6.74
C GLY A 90 -17.25 -30.06 7.24
N ASP A 91 -16.65 -31.10 7.82
CA ASP A 91 -15.22 -31.45 7.83
C ASP A 91 -14.17 -30.35 8.08
N ASP A 92 -13.60 -30.40 9.29
CA ASP A 92 -12.33 -29.78 9.66
C ASP A 92 -11.16 -30.48 8.92
N GLU A 93 -11.02 -30.23 7.61
CA GLU A 93 -9.78 -30.50 6.90
C GLU A 93 -8.86 -29.29 7.03
N ASP A 94 -7.85 -29.45 7.89
CA ASP A 94 -6.77 -28.53 8.20
C ASP A 94 -5.89 -28.31 6.94
N TRP A 95 -6.35 -27.48 6.01
CA TRP A 95 -5.54 -26.99 4.91
C TRP A 95 -4.62 -25.90 5.47
N GLU A 96 -3.34 -26.24 5.66
CA GLU A 96 -2.28 -25.26 5.87
C GLU A 96 -2.20 -24.32 4.67
N ALA A 97 -2.99 -23.25 4.72
CA ALA A 97 -2.87 -22.14 3.81
C ALA A 97 -1.55 -21.42 4.13
N GLU A 98 -0.52 -21.71 3.34
CA GLU A 98 0.62 -20.83 3.19
C GLU A 98 0.06 -19.44 2.85
N ASP A 99 0.21 -18.49 3.78
CA ASP A 99 -0.15 -17.08 3.63
C ASP A 99 0.71 -16.44 2.52
N GLU A 100 0.48 -16.83 1.27
CA GLU A 100 1.03 -16.22 0.08
C GLU A 100 0.18 -14.99 -0.25
N GLU A 101 0.82 -13.83 -0.18
CA GLU A 101 0.23 -12.50 -0.38
C GLU A 101 -0.70 -12.48 -1.60
N ALA A 102 -1.99 -12.66 -1.34
CA ALA A 102 -3.04 -12.47 -2.32
C ALA A 102 -3.06 -10.97 -2.69
N ILE A 103 -2.25 -10.60 -3.69
CA ILE A 103 -2.26 -9.27 -4.30
C ILE A 103 -3.67 -9.05 -4.84
N SER A 104 -4.51 -8.43 -4.01
CA SER A 104 -5.91 -8.14 -4.27
C SER A 104 -6.02 -7.04 -5.35
N ARG A 105 -7.12 -7.00 -6.12
CA ARG A 105 -7.35 -5.92 -7.10
C ARG A 105 -7.19 -4.53 -6.47
N ALA A 106 -7.54 -4.40 -5.18
CA ALA A 106 -7.32 -3.19 -4.38
C ALA A 106 -5.83 -2.81 -4.20
N SER A 107 -4.91 -3.75 -3.99
CA SER A 107 -3.48 -3.44 -3.79
C SER A 107 -2.77 -3.08 -5.11
N ILE A 108 -3.24 -3.64 -6.24
CA ILE A 108 -2.78 -3.22 -7.57
C ILE A 108 -3.29 -1.82 -7.94
N ALA A 109 -4.53 -1.48 -7.58
CA ALA A 109 -5.06 -0.14 -7.79
C ALA A 109 -4.37 0.90 -6.89
N MET A 110 -4.08 0.57 -5.62
CA MET A 110 -3.40 1.45 -4.68
C MET A 110 -1.91 1.71 -4.98
N SER A 111 -1.25 0.82 -5.73
CA SER A 111 0.17 0.96 -6.10
C SER A 111 0.41 1.71 -7.42
N ALA A 112 -0.64 1.94 -8.22
CA ALA A 112 -0.52 2.56 -9.53
C ALA A 112 -0.35 4.09 -9.49
N ASP A 113 -0.65 4.74 -8.35
CA ASP A 113 -0.72 6.20 -8.27
C ASP A 113 0.26 6.78 -7.24
N ALA A 114 1.55 6.50 -7.43
CA ALA A 114 2.62 7.04 -6.58
C ALA A 114 2.69 8.57 -6.65
N VAL A 115 2.41 9.15 -7.83
CA VAL A 115 2.43 10.60 -8.08
C VAL A 115 1.23 11.28 -7.41
N ALA A 116 0.01 10.73 -7.52
CA ALA A 116 -1.14 11.26 -6.81
C ALA A 116 -0.98 11.13 -5.28
N ARG A 117 -0.32 10.07 -4.80
CA ARG A 117 0.01 9.88 -3.38
C ARG A 117 1.06 10.87 -2.89
N GLU A 118 2.06 11.20 -3.69
CA GLU A 118 3.10 12.19 -3.37
C GLU A 118 2.54 13.61 -3.45
N GLN A 119 1.73 13.94 -4.46
CA GLN A 119 1.00 15.21 -4.57
C GLN A 119 -0.01 15.38 -3.43
N ALA A 120 -0.74 14.32 -3.06
CA ALA A 120 -1.55 14.33 -1.86
C ALA A 120 -0.67 14.47 -0.61
N ALA A 121 0.41 13.71 -0.43
CA ALA A 121 1.27 13.85 0.74
C ALA A 121 1.89 15.26 0.87
N ALA A 122 2.23 15.88 -0.25
CA ALA A 122 2.81 17.22 -0.35
C ALA A 122 1.78 18.35 -0.12
N ALA A 123 0.50 18.14 -0.46
CA ALA A 123 -0.56 19.14 -0.30
C ALA A 123 -0.97 19.43 1.16
N GLY A 124 -0.30 18.84 2.15
CA GLY A 124 -0.60 19.04 3.58
C GLY A 124 -2.03 18.62 3.98
N PRO A 125 -2.41 18.76 5.26
CA PRO A 125 -3.82 18.70 5.65
C PRO A 125 -4.54 19.85 4.94
N GLN A 126 -5.56 19.55 4.12
CA GLN A 126 -6.38 20.60 3.52
C GLN A 126 -7.20 21.27 4.63
N THR A 127 -6.83 22.50 4.98
CA THR A 127 -7.40 23.27 6.11
C THR A 127 -8.75 23.91 5.79
N ASP A 128 -9.15 23.93 4.53
CA ASP A 128 -10.35 24.65 4.07
C ASP A 128 -11.65 23.92 4.41
N THR A 129 -11.57 22.65 4.81
CA THR A 129 -12.75 21.88 5.25
C THR A 129 -12.86 21.94 6.77
N ALA A 130 -13.88 22.62 7.28
CA ALA A 130 -14.22 22.56 8.71
C ALA A 130 -14.45 21.09 9.11
N HIS A 131 -13.55 20.53 9.92
CA HIS A 131 -13.68 19.16 10.41
C HIS A 131 -14.88 19.04 11.34
N PHE A 132 -15.87 18.22 10.98
CA PHE A 132 -17.07 18.06 11.79
C PHE A 132 -16.84 17.26 13.06
N ALA A 133 -15.81 16.40 13.06
CA ALA A 133 -15.54 15.50 14.17
C ALA A 133 -14.06 15.45 14.55
N CYS A 134 -13.77 15.34 15.85
CA CYS A 134 -12.40 15.39 16.40
C CYS A 134 -11.50 14.25 15.90
N TRP A 135 -12.08 13.12 15.47
CA TRP A 135 -11.29 12.00 14.92
C TRP A 135 -10.71 12.32 13.54
N GLU A 136 -11.28 13.31 12.83
CA GLU A 136 -10.78 13.75 11.53
C GLU A 136 -9.57 14.69 11.63
N ALA A 137 -9.15 15.08 12.83
CA ALA A 137 -7.98 15.96 13.05
C ALA A 137 -6.68 15.43 12.41
N HIS A 138 -6.58 14.11 12.18
CA HIS A 138 -5.42 13.46 11.57
C HIS A 138 -5.73 12.91 10.16
N THR A 139 -6.87 13.30 9.58
CA THR A 139 -7.29 12.88 8.24
C THR A 139 -7.51 14.11 7.37
N ARG A 140 -7.62 13.92 6.05
CA ARG A 140 -7.82 15.04 5.10
C ARG A 140 -9.27 15.56 5.08
N GLY A 141 -10.08 15.24 6.09
CA GLY A 141 -11.48 15.67 6.16
C GLY A 141 -12.38 15.15 5.05
N VAL A 142 -12.03 14.03 4.40
CA VAL A 142 -12.77 13.49 3.24
C VAL A 142 -14.23 13.17 3.60
N GLY A 143 -14.46 12.64 4.82
CA GLY A 143 -15.80 12.35 5.34
C GLY A 143 -16.61 13.63 5.53
N SER A 144 -16.07 14.61 6.26
CA SER A 144 -16.69 15.93 6.41
C SER A 144 -16.97 16.61 5.08
N LYS A 145 -16.04 16.56 4.12
CA LYS A 145 -16.22 17.14 2.78
C LYS A 145 -17.40 16.51 2.04
N LEU A 146 -17.50 15.19 2.04
CA LEU A 146 -18.57 14.47 1.36
C LEU A 146 -19.92 14.72 2.03
N MET A 147 -19.97 14.72 3.37
CA MET A 147 -21.19 15.06 4.10
C MET A 147 -21.65 16.50 3.81
N ALA A 148 -20.74 17.47 3.78
CA ALA A 148 -21.06 18.86 3.45
C ALA A 148 -21.62 19.00 2.02
N ALA A 149 -21.02 18.30 1.05
CA ALA A 149 -21.50 18.28 -0.33
C ALA A 149 -22.90 17.67 -0.45
N MET A 150 -23.24 16.71 0.42
CA MET A 150 -24.59 16.13 0.52
C MET A 150 -25.57 16.99 1.34
N GLY A 151 -25.20 18.23 1.70
CA GLY A 151 -26.07 19.17 2.42
C GLY A 151 -26.08 19.02 3.95
N TYR A 152 -25.20 18.20 4.53
CA TYR A 152 -25.10 18.05 5.98
C TYR A 152 -24.57 19.34 6.64
N ARG A 153 -25.23 19.75 7.73
CA ARG A 153 -24.82 20.90 8.55
C ARG A 153 -24.32 20.42 9.92
N GLN A 154 -23.14 20.88 10.32
CA GLN A 154 -22.53 20.49 11.60
C GLN A 154 -23.48 20.75 12.77
N GLY A 155 -23.65 19.74 13.63
CA GLY A 155 -24.50 19.80 14.82
C GLY A 155 -25.96 19.44 14.57
N GLN A 156 -26.37 19.20 13.31
CA GLN A 156 -27.70 18.67 12.99
C GLN A 156 -27.70 17.15 12.89
N GLY A 157 -28.87 16.56 13.08
CA GLY A 157 -29.11 15.14 12.82
C GLY A 157 -29.17 14.84 11.33
N LEU A 158 -28.97 13.58 10.94
CA LEU A 158 -29.23 13.13 9.57
C LEU A 158 -30.72 12.81 9.36
N GLY A 159 -31.18 12.81 8.11
CA GLY A 159 -32.54 12.44 7.71
C GLY A 159 -33.39 13.62 7.20
N PRO A 160 -34.61 13.37 6.70
CA PRO A 160 -35.42 14.35 5.96
C PRO A 160 -35.75 15.65 6.72
N HIS A 161 -35.84 15.56 8.05
CA HIS A 161 -36.10 16.70 8.94
C HIS A 161 -34.98 16.93 9.96
N ASN A 162 -33.76 16.45 9.67
CA ASN A 162 -32.63 16.46 10.60
C ASN A 162 -32.93 15.82 11.97
N ALA A 163 -33.85 14.85 11.99
CA ALA A 163 -34.36 14.21 13.21
C ALA A 163 -33.42 13.15 13.80
N GLY A 164 -32.36 12.76 13.08
CA GLY A 164 -31.36 11.82 13.57
C GLY A 164 -30.57 12.36 14.76
N ALA A 165 -29.92 11.47 15.50
CA ALA A 165 -29.02 11.88 16.57
C ALA A 165 -27.74 12.51 16.00
N ALA A 166 -27.41 13.74 16.41
CA ALA A 166 -26.16 14.40 16.04
C ALA A 166 -24.94 13.86 16.80
N ALA A 167 -25.15 13.39 18.04
CA ALA A 167 -24.11 12.78 18.86
C ALA A 167 -24.10 11.25 18.66
N PRO A 168 -22.92 10.61 18.64
CA PRO A 168 -22.82 9.15 18.64
C PRO A 168 -23.49 8.52 19.87
N ILE A 169 -24.08 7.34 19.69
CA ILE A 169 -24.65 6.58 20.79
C ILE A 169 -23.53 5.93 21.60
N GLU A 170 -23.51 6.19 22.91
CA GLU A 170 -22.55 5.56 23.82
C GLU A 170 -22.96 4.13 24.13
N VAL A 171 -22.02 3.19 23.97
CA VAL A 171 -22.25 1.76 24.21
C VAL A 171 -21.42 1.31 25.41
N PHE A 172 -22.12 0.76 26.40
CA PHE A 172 -21.51 0.21 27.61
C PHE A 172 -21.29 -1.29 27.45
N MET A 173 -20.02 -1.73 27.43
CA MET A 173 -19.70 -3.16 27.35
C MET A 173 -19.57 -3.77 28.76
N LEU A 174 -20.32 -4.84 28.99
CA LEU A 174 -20.16 -5.67 30.19
C LEU A 174 -19.00 -6.67 30.00
N ARG A 175 -18.37 -7.07 31.11
CA ARG A 175 -17.40 -8.18 31.08
C ARG A 175 -18.10 -9.46 30.65
N ARG A 176 -17.40 -10.30 29.88
CA ARG A 176 -17.92 -11.60 29.44
C ARG A 176 -18.32 -12.44 30.66
N GLY A 177 -19.58 -12.88 30.71
CA GLY A 177 -20.16 -13.64 31.82
C GLY A 177 -20.81 -12.80 32.93
N ALA A 178 -20.82 -11.47 32.84
CA ALA A 178 -21.57 -10.62 33.77
C ALA A 178 -23.06 -10.57 33.39
N GLY A 179 -23.93 -10.66 34.39
CA GLY A 179 -25.38 -10.49 34.22
C GLY A 179 -25.79 -9.04 33.99
N LEU A 180 -27.00 -8.85 33.45
CA LEU A 180 -27.65 -7.54 33.33
C LEU A 180 -27.85 -6.94 34.73
N GLY A 181 -27.37 -5.72 34.96
CA GLY A 181 -27.45 -5.01 36.25
C GLY A 181 -26.13 -4.87 37.00
N VAL A 182 -25.06 -5.55 36.57
CA VAL A 182 -23.71 -5.24 37.03
C VAL A 182 -23.29 -3.90 36.42
N ALA A 183 -22.78 -2.96 37.22
CA ALA A 183 -22.30 -1.67 36.74
C ALA A 183 -21.35 -1.88 35.56
N ALA A 184 -21.72 -1.34 34.40
CA ALA A 184 -20.92 -1.49 33.21
C ALA A 184 -19.56 -0.85 33.45
N LEU A 185 -18.50 -1.55 33.06
CA LEU A 185 -17.19 -0.91 33.03
C LEU A 185 -17.25 0.16 31.95
N GLU A 186 -16.89 1.39 32.30
CA GLU A 186 -16.50 2.37 31.30
C GLU A 186 -15.45 1.69 30.43
N VAL A 187 -15.74 1.62 29.13
CA VAL A 187 -14.80 1.10 28.15
C VAL A 187 -13.68 2.11 28.04
N ARG A 188 -12.72 2.05 28.97
CA ARG A 188 -11.40 2.61 28.74
C ARG A 188 -10.93 1.94 27.47
N LYS A 189 -10.76 2.72 26.39
CA LYS A 189 -10.26 2.27 25.09
C LYS A 189 -9.15 1.27 25.37
N ALA A 190 -9.45 -0.02 25.25
CA ALA A 190 -8.46 -1.05 25.46
C ALA A 190 -7.41 -0.74 24.41
N SER A 191 -6.22 -0.28 24.84
CA SER A 191 -5.09 -0.12 23.95
C SER A 191 -5.01 -1.45 23.22
N LYS A 192 -5.16 -1.43 21.88
CA LYS A 192 -5.09 -2.63 21.05
C LYS A 192 -3.79 -3.33 21.45
N SER A 193 -3.90 -4.33 22.32
CA SER A 193 -2.79 -5.20 22.61
C SER A 193 -2.49 -5.82 21.26
N ARG A 194 -1.36 -5.44 20.68
CA ARG A 194 -0.97 -5.89 19.35
C ARG A 194 -1.12 -7.39 19.39
N ARG A 195 -2.05 -7.95 18.60
CA ARG A 195 -2.35 -9.38 18.56
C ARG A 195 -1.09 -10.23 18.24
N GLY A 196 -0.01 -9.59 17.77
CA GLY A 196 1.32 -10.18 17.61
C GLY A 196 2.25 -10.18 18.85
N GLY A 197 2.02 -9.35 19.87
CA GLY A 197 2.91 -9.23 21.02
C GLY A 197 2.96 -10.49 21.90
N ALA A 198 1.82 -11.15 22.09
CA ALA A 198 1.76 -12.41 22.83
C ALA A 198 2.46 -13.56 22.08
N ARG A 199 2.35 -13.61 20.74
CA ARG A 199 3.02 -14.62 19.90
C ARG A 199 4.54 -14.40 19.89
N GLU A 200 4.97 -13.14 19.83
CA GLU A 200 6.38 -12.77 19.88
C GLU A 200 7.01 -13.04 21.26
N GLN A 201 6.30 -12.72 22.35
CA GLN A 201 6.73 -13.06 23.70
C GLN A 201 6.82 -14.58 23.90
N ARG A 202 5.85 -15.35 23.38
CA ARG A 202 5.88 -16.81 23.42
C ARG A 202 7.06 -17.38 22.63
N ARG A 203 7.35 -16.85 21.43
CA ARG A 203 8.51 -17.24 20.61
C ARG A 203 9.84 -16.93 21.31
N LYS A 204 9.94 -15.77 21.97
CA LYS A 204 11.13 -15.37 22.72
C LYS A 204 11.33 -16.25 23.97
N ALA A 205 10.25 -16.60 24.65
CA ALA A 205 10.29 -17.50 25.80
C ALA A 205 10.71 -18.93 25.39
N THR A 206 10.20 -19.46 24.27
CA THR A 206 10.63 -20.77 23.77
C THR A 206 12.08 -20.78 23.30
N ALA A 207 12.54 -19.70 22.63
CA ALA A 207 13.94 -19.56 22.23
C ALA A 207 14.88 -19.47 23.43
N ALA A 208 14.50 -18.70 24.46
CA ALA A 208 15.27 -18.60 25.70
C ALA A 208 15.32 -19.93 26.47
N ALA A 209 14.23 -20.70 26.48
CA ALA A 209 14.20 -22.03 27.09
C ALA A 209 15.10 -23.04 26.35
N ASN A 210 15.15 -22.98 25.01
CA ASN A 210 16.07 -23.81 24.23
C ASN A 210 17.53 -23.40 24.43
N ALA A 211 17.83 -22.10 24.43
CA ALA A 211 19.19 -21.61 24.70
C ALA A 211 19.67 -21.96 26.12
N ALA A 212 18.78 -21.93 27.12
CA ALA A 212 19.11 -22.37 28.47
C ALA A 212 19.35 -23.88 28.57
N ARG A 213 18.61 -24.69 27.79
CA ARG A 213 18.85 -26.14 27.68
C ARG A 213 20.15 -26.47 26.96
N GLU A 214 20.51 -25.72 25.92
CA GLU A 214 21.79 -25.85 25.23
C GLU A 214 22.96 -25.46 26.13
N ALA A 215 22.86 -24.32 26.83
CA ALA A 215 23.89 -23.91 27.79
C ALA A 215 24.05 -24.90 28.96
N ALA A 216 22.96 -25.54 29.40
CA ALA A 216 23.01 -26.60 30.41
C ALA A 216 23.68 -27.88 29.87
N ARG A 217 23.41 -28.27 28.62
CA ARG A 217 24.10 -29.39 27.95
C ARG A 217 25.58 -29.12 27.72
N ASP A 218 25.94 -27.89 27.36
CA ASP A 218 27.33 -27.47 27.20
C ASP A 218 28.07 -27.43 28.55
N GLY A 219 27.38 -27.05 29.62
CA GLY A 219 27.90 -27.13 30.99
C GLY A 219 28.03 -28.55 31.53
N GLU A 220 27.09 -29.44 31.19
CA GLU A 220 27.12 -30.87 31.52
C GLU A 220 28.27 -31.59 30.79
N ASN A 221 28.46 -31.32 29.50
CA ASN A 221 29.61 -31.81 28.71
C ASN A 221 30.98 -31.29 29.20
N LEU A 222 31.00 -30.21 30.00
CA LEU A 222 32.23 -29.64 30.56
C LEU A 222 32.54 -30.21 31.97
N LEU A 223 31.54 -30.76 32.67
CA LEU A 223 31.67 -31.30 34.02
C LEU A 223 31.82 -32.83 34.04
N GLU A 224 31.18 -33.54 33.11
CA GLU A 224 31.47 -34.96 32.88
C GLU A 224 32.67 -35.09 31.96
N GLY A 225 33.77 -35.64 32.49
CA GLY A 225 35.00 -35.86 31.74
C GLY A 225 34.77 -36.64 30.44
N GLU A 226 34.75 -35.90 29.34
CA GLU A 226 35.23 -36.24 28.00
C GLU A 226 35.17 -37.73 27.62
N ALA A 227 33.97 -38.24 27.36
CA ALA A 227 33.84 -39.29 26.35
C ALA A 227 33.82 -38.58 24.99
N PRO A 228 34.91 -38.60 24.19
CA PRO A 228 34.94 -37.91 22.91
C PRO A 228 33.82 -38.46 22.03
N SER A 229 32.90 -37.58 21.62
CA SER A 229 31.87 -37.88 20.64
C SER A 229 32.50 -38.59 19.44
N PHE A 230 31.81 -39.60 18.90
CA PHE A 230 32.27 -40.40 17.75
C PHE A 230 32.85 -39.54 16.61
N PHE A 231 32.28 -38.36 16.39
CA PHE A 231 32.77 -37.39 15.41
C PHE A 231 34.07 -36.67 15.83
N ASN A 232 34.30 -36.41 17.12
CA ASN A 232 35.59 -35.94 17.61
C ASN A 232 36.68 -37.00 17.46
N VAL A 233 36.36 -38.29 17.68
CA VAL A 233 37.31 -39.40 17.46
C VAL A 233 37.68 -39.50 15.97
N ILE A 234 36.70 -39.39 15.08
CA ILE A 234 36.95 -39.35 13.63
C ILE A 234 37.81 -38.15 13.26
N ASN A 235 37.47 -36.96 13.77
CA ASN A 235 38.21 -35.73 13.50
C ASN A 235 39.64 -35.77 14.07
N MET A 236 39.87 -36.44 15.20
CA MET A 236 41.21 -36.69 15.75
C MET A 236 42.00 -37.68 14.89
N ARG A 237 41.38 -38.79 14.49
CA ARG A 237 42.02 -39.83 13.67
C ARG A 237 42.39 -39.32 12.27
N LEU A 238 41.58 -38.42 11.72
CA LEU A 238 41.86 -37.74 10.45
C LEU A 238 42.95 -36.67 10.57
N ARG A 239 43.18 -36.11 11.77
CA ARG A 239 44.32 -35.21 12.04
C ARG A 239 45.64 -35.97 12.28
N ASP A 240 45.57 -37.15 12.91
CA ASP A 240 46.73 -38.00 13.19
C ASP A 240 47.20 -38.84 11.98
N SER A 241 46.44 -38.88 10.87
CA SER A 241 46.78 -39.72 9.71
C SER A 241 47.92 -39.15 8.83
N THR A 242 48.56 -38.05 9.21
CA THR A 242 49.76 -37.55 8.53
C THR A 242 51.00 -37.67 9.41
N TYR A 243 51.70 -38.80 9.24
CA TYR A 243 53.12 -39.03 9.51
C TYR A 243 53.58 -39.31 10.95
N VAL A 244 54.53 -40.25 11.04
CA VAL A 244 55.16 -40.82 12.22
C VAL A 244 56.51 -40.11 12.44
N GLY A 245 56.81 -39.65 13.67
CA GLY A 245 58.20 -39.40 14.11
C GLY A 245 58.49 -38.08 14.84
N GLU A 246 59.02 -38.24 16.07
CA GLU A 246 59.91 -37.37 16.86
C GLU A 246 59.38 -36.13 17.64
N ASP A 247 59.27 -36.35 18.96
CA ASP A 247 59.85 -35.59 20.08
C ASP A 247 59.90 -34.04 20.11
N LEU A 248 59.30 -33.54 21.21
CA LEU A 248 59.69 -32.42 22.08
C LEU A 248 59.68 -30.97 21.54
N ASN A 249 58.83 -30.18 22.19
CA ASN A 249 59.04 -28.78 22.61
C ASN A 249 59.53 -27.76 21.54
N ARG A 250 58.60 -26.97 20.99
CA ARG A 250 58.95 -25.64 20.48
C ARG A 250 57.86 -24.60 20.76
N HIS A 251 58.24 -23.65 21.61
CA HIS A 251 57.54 -22.42 21.94
C HIS A 251 57.30 -21.53 20.70
N SER A 252 56.18 -20.80 20.75
CA SER A 252 55.88 -19.50 20.14
C SER A 252 56.76 -19.03 18.98
N ASN A 253 56.16 -18.93 17.79
CA ASN A 253 55.99 -17.70 17.00
C ASN A 253 55.89 -18.05 15.51
N GLU A 254 54.72 -18.51 15.04
CA GLU A 254 54.49 -18.72 13.61
C GLU A 254 53.00 -18.72 13.23
N GLU A 255 52.19 -17.84 13.82
CA GLU A 255 50.78 -17.66 13.44
C GLU A 255 50.58 -16.70 12.25
N GLN A 256 51.46 -16.73 11.24
CA GLN A 256 51.28 -15.91 10.02
C GLN A 256 51.33 -16.69 8.70
N SER A 257 51.47 -18.01 8.69
CA SER A 257 51.56 -18.77 7.42
C SER A 257 50.36 -19.67 7.08
N TYR A 258 49.34 -19.82 7.95
CA TYR A 258 48.20 -20.73 7.69
C TYR A 258 46.85 -20.05 7.43
N PHE A 259 46.82 -18.72 7.24
CA PHE A 259 45.57 -17.98 6.94
C PHE A 259 45.24 -17.87 5.43
N SER A 260 46.07 -18.39 4.53
CA SER A 260 45.89 -18.15 3.08
C SER A 260 44.95 -19.14 2.39
N GLN A 261 44.81 -20.37 2.88
CA GLN A 261 44.10 -21.44 2.16
C GLN A 261 42.58 -21.42 2.34
N HIS A 262 42.05 -20.89 3.45
CA HIS A 262 40.60 -20.77 3.67
C HIS A 262 39.94 -19.62 2.89
N SER A 263 40.72 -18.68 2.35
CA SER A 263 40.20 -17.54 1.57
C SER A 263 39.63 -17.96 0.20
N LYS A 264 40.28 -18.93 -0.49
CA LYS A 264 39.87 -19.40 -1.82
C LYS A 264 38.57 -20.22 -1.76
N ALA A 265 38.42 -21.06 -0.73
CA ALA A 265 37.19 -21.81 -0.48
C ALA A 265 36.01 -20.88 -0.14
N SER A 266 36.26 -19.81 0.61
CA SER A 266 35.25 -18.78 0.91
C SER A 266 34.78 -18.06 -0.35
N LYS A 267 35.71 -17.69 -1.25
CA LYS A 267 35.40 -16.98 -2.50
C LYS A 267 34.60 -17.82 -3.49
N LYS A 268 34.93 -19.12 -3.64
CA LYS A 268 34.16 -20.06 -4.47
C LYS A 268 32.73 -20.29 -3.94
N ASN A 269 32.56 -20.33 -2.62
CA ASN A 269 31.23 -20.41 -2.00
C ASN A 269 30.40 -19.14 -2.23
N GLN A 270 31.04 -17.96 -2.27
CA GLN A 270 30.35 -16.70 -2.61
C GLN A 270 29.88 -16.71 -4.07
N ASP A 271 30.73 -17.13 -5.01
CA ASP A 271 30.36 -17.20 -6.43
C ASP A 271 29.17 -18.16 -6.66
N GLN A 272 29.17 -19.34 -6.03
CA GLN A 272 28.03 -20.27 -6.09
C GLN A 272 26.74 -19.67 -5.52
N LYS A 273 26.82 -18.95 -4.39
CA LYS A 273 25.66 -18.27 -3.80
C LYS A 273 25.11 -17.19 -4.73
N THR A 274 25.97 -16.39 -5.38
CA THR A 274 25.52 -15.37 -6.33
C THR A 274 24.86 -15.97 -7.58
N LEU A 275 25.33 -17.13 -8.03
CA LEU A 275 24.77 -17.84 -9.17
C LEU A 275 23.35 -18.35 -8.88
N ILE A 276 23.16 -18.92 -7.69
CA ILE A 276 21.86 -19.38 -7.21
C ILE A 276 20.90 -18.20 -7.08
N GLN A 277 21.33 -17.07 -6.51
CA GLN A 277 20.51 -15.86 -6.42
C GLN A 277 20.03 -15.36 -7.79
N HIS A 278 20.89 -15.37 -8.81
CA HIS A 278 20.50 -15.01 -10.17
C HIS A 278 19.51 -16.00 -10.80
N GLN A 279 19.62 -17.30 -10.47
CA GLN A 279 18.66 -18.33 -10.92
C GLN A 279 17.31 -18.17 -10.23
N ASP A 280 17.30 -17.97 -8.91
CA ASP A 280 16.08 -17.77 -8.12
C ASP A 280 15.32 -16.52 -8.59
N ALA A 281 16.03 -15.42 -8.86
CA ALA A 281 15.43 -14.20 -9.40
C ALA A 281 14.79 -14.42 -10.79
N CYS A 282 15.40 -15.23 -11.66
CA CYS A 282 14.81 -15.58 -12.94
C CYS A 282 13.54 -16.44 -12.75
N ALA A 283 13.57 -17.41 -11.83
CA ALA A 283 12.44 -18.28 -11.54
C ALA A 283 11.25 -17.51 -10.94
N GLU A 284 11.52 -16.53 -10.08
CA GLU A 284 10.50 -15.65 -9.49
C GLU A 284 9.81 -14.80 -10.56
N LEU A 285 10.58 -14.16 -11.45
CA LEU A 285 10.02 -13.38 -12.57
C LEU A 285 9.21 -14.25 -13.54
N GLN A 286 9.64 -15.49 -13.80
CA GLN A 286 8.89 -16.46 -14.59
C GLN A 286 7.55 -16.84 -13.93
N ARG A 287 7.55 -17.09 -12.61
CA ARG A 287 6.32 -17.36 -11.84
C ARG A 287 5.38 -16.15 -11.87
N GLY A 288 5.90 -14.94 -11.70
CA GLY A 288 5.14 -13.70 -11.82
C GLY A 288 4.50 -13.52 -13.20
N LEU A 289 5.25 -13.84 -14.27
CA LEU A 289 4.74 -13.77 -15.64
C LEU A 289 3.64 -14.80 -15.90
N ALA A 290 3.81 -16.04 -15.41
CA ALA A 290 2.78 -17.07 -15.50
C ALA A 290 1.51 -16.67 -14.73
N ARG A 291 1.64 -16.03 -13.57
CA ARG A 291 0.53 -15.49 -12.79
C ARG A 291 -0.21 -14.39 -13.56
N LEU A 292 0.51 -13.43 -14.13
CA LEU A 292 -0.10 -12.36 -14.94
C LEU A 292 -0.78 -12.91 -16.19
N LYS A 293 -0.23 -13.95 -16.84
CA LYS A 293 -0.88 -14.66 -17.95
C LYS A 293 -2.20 -15.30 -17.51
N ARG A 294 -2.25 -15.94 -16.34
CA ARG A 294 -3.48 -16.53 -15.79
C ARG A 294 -4.52 -15.44 -15.49
N ILE A 295 -4.11 -14.32 -14.89
CA ILE A 295 -4.98 -13.17 -14.61
C ILE A 295 -5.52 -12.57 -15.93
N ALA A 296 -4.69 -12.45 -16.95
CA ALA A 296 -5.12 -11.97 -18.27
C ALA A 296 -6.16 -12.90 -18.90
N ALA A 297 -5.98 -14.23 -18.78
CA ALA A 297 -6.93 -15.20 -19.30
C ALA A 297 -8.28 -15.19 -18.57
N SER A 298 -8.27 -15.03 -17.23
CA SER A 298 -9.52 -15.01 -16.45
C SER A 298 -10.29 -13.70 -16.57
N ASN A 299 -9.63 -12.58 -16.89
CA ASN A 299 -10.24 -11.25 -16.99
C ASN A 299 -10.41 -10.78 -18.45
N ALA A 300 -10.70 -11.71 -19.38
CA ALA A 300 -10.79 -11.44 -20.81
C ALA A 300 -11.86 -10.40 -21.24
N LYS A 301 -12.85 -10.13 -20.37
CA LYS A 301 -13.97 -9.21 -20.65
C LYS A 301 -13.66 -7.75 -20.30
N ASP A 302 -12.69 -7.50 -19.42
CA ASP A 302 -12.37 -6.16 -18.90
C ASP A 302 -11.25 -5.52 -19.72
N ALA A 303 -11.57 -4.74 -20.77
CA ALA A 303 -10.59 -4.19 -21.70
C ALA A 303 -9.54 -3.26 -21.04
N ILE A 304 -9.97 -2.39 -20.12
CA ILE A 304 -9.08 -1.46 -19.40
C ILE A 304 -8.12 -2.26 -18.51
N PHE A 305 -8.64 -3.25 -17.77
CA PHE A 305 -7.83 -4.09 -16.90
C PHE A 305 -6.83 -4.95 -17.69
N LEU A 306 -7.24 -5.53 -18.83
CA LEU A 306 -6.35 -6.26 -19.72
C LEU A 306 -5.21 -5.39 -20.24
N SER A 307 -5.47 -4.12 -20.58
CA SER A 307 -4.42 -3.19 -21.03
C SER A 307 -3.36 -2.99 -19.95
N GLN A 308 -3.78 -2.83 -18.68
CA GLN A 308 -2.89 -2.67 -17.54
C GLN A 308 -2.11 -3.95 -17.24
N VAL A 309 -2.77 -5.12 -17.27
CA VAL A 309 -2.10 -6.42 -17.08
C VAL A 309 -1.10 -6.69 -18.20
N LYS A 310 -1.44 -6.39 -19.46
CA LYS A 310 -0.51 -6.49 -20.60
C LYS A 310 0.70 -5.55 -20.43
N ALA A 311 0.50 -4.33 -19.97
CA ALA A 311 1.60 -3.40 -19.68
C ALA A 311 2.52 -3.94 -18.57
N LYS A 312 1.95 -4.50 -17.49
CA LYS A 312 2.72 -5.15 -16.42
C LYS A 312 3.44 -6.41 -16.91
N MET A 313 2.81 -7.23 -17.75
CA MET A 313 3.45 -8.39 -18.39
C MET A 313 4.65 -7.97 -19.24
N ALA A 314 4.53 -6.88 -20.00
CA ALA A 314 5.63 -6.34 -20.79
C ALA A 314 6.77 -5.81 -19.89
N GLY A 315 6.45 -5.20 -18.74
CA GLY A 315 7.44 -4.82 -17.72
C GLY A 315 8.21 -6.04 -17.19
N VAL A 316 7.49 -7.03 -16.68
CA VAL A 316 8.07 -8.27 -16.13
C VAL A 316 8.87 -9.04 -17.18
N GLN A 317 8.45 -9.04 -18.45
CA GLN A 317 9.23 -9.66 -19.53
C GLN A 317 10.58 -8.97 -19.73
N ARG A 318 10.64 -7.63 -19.71
CA ARG A 318 11.91 -6.89 -19.82
C ARG A 318 12.82 -7.16 -18.63
N ASP A 319 12.25 -7.25 -17.43
CA ASP A 319 13.01 -7.57 -16.22
C ASP A 319 13.53 -9.01 -16.27
N LEU A 320 12.74 -9.95 -16.80
CA LEU A 320 13.17 -11.32 -17.03
C LEU A 320 14.34 -11.39 -18.02
N ASP A 321 14.24 -10.68 -19.15
CA ASP A 321 15.32 -10.64 -20.14
C ASP A 321 16.60 -10.04 -19.53
N ARG A 322 16.47 -9.00 -18.70
CA ARG A 322 17.59 -8.39 -17.96
C ARG A 322 18.20 -9.35 -16.94
N ALA A 323 17.37 -10.04 -16.16
CA ALA A 323 17.81 -11.01 -15.15
C ALA A 323 18.47 -12.24 -15.81
N GLN A 324 17.94 -12.72 -16.92
CA GLN A 324 18.54 -13.79 -17.72
C GLN A 324 19.88 -13.36 -18.34
N ALA A 325 19.97 -12.14 -18.86
CA ALA A 325 21.23 -11.58 -19.33
C ALA A 325 22.25 -11.48 -18.18
N ALA A 326 21.84 -11.05 -16.98
CA ALA A 326 22.70 -11.03 -15.79
C ALA A 326 23.14 -12.44 -15.36
N SER A 327 22.22 -13.41 -15.34
CA SER A 327 22.52 -14.82 -15.03
C SER A 327 23.50 -15.43 -16.03
N SER A 328 23.29 -15.21 -17.34
CA SER A 328 24.21 -15.69 -18.39
C SER A 328 25.60 -15.06 -18.28
N ARG A 329 25.70 -13.76 -17.95
CA ARG A 329 26.97 -13.08 -17.69
C ARG A 329 27.67 -13.63 -16.46
N ALA A 330 26.93 -13.91 -15.37
CA ALA A 330 27.49 -14.51 -14.16
C ALA A 330 28.00 -15.93 -14.42
N HIS A 331 27.24 -16.76 -15.15
CA HIS A 331 27.67 -18.10 -15.60
C HIS A 331 28.93 -18.03 -16.47
N GLN A 332 28.97 -17.13 -17.45
CA GLN A 332 30.14 -16.94 -18.31
C GLN A 332 31.37 -16.46 -17.52
N ALA A 333 31.19 -15.52 -16.59
CA ALA A 333 32.27 -15.00 -15.75
C ALA A 333 32.84 -16.08 -14.81
N ALA A 334 31.97 -16.88 -14.18
CA ALA A 334 32.38 -18.01 -13.35
C ALA A 334 33.16 -19.05 -14.18
N HIS A 335 32.66 -19.40 -15.36
CA HIS A 335 33.31 -20.33 -16.27
C HIS A 335 34.68 -19.83 -16.79
N VAL A 336 34.82 -18.53 -17.08
CA VAL A 336 36.11 -17.93 -17.46
C VAL A 336 37.09 -17.96 -16.29
N ARG A 337 36.62 -17.68 -15.06
CA ARG A 337 37.44 -17.79 -13.84
C ARG A 337 37.93 -19.21 -13.60
N ASP A 338 37.05 -20.20 -13.69
CA ASP A 338 37.40 -21.61 -13.52
C ASP A 338 38.44 -22.07 -14.55
N LYS A 339 38.34 -21.60 -15.80
CA LYS A 339 39.36 -21.82 -16.84
C LYS A 339 40.68 -21.16 -16.46
N ASN A 340 40.69 -19.89 -16.09
CA ASN A 340 41.92 -19.21 -15.70
C ASN A 340 42.59 -19.88 -14.49
N ASP A 341 41.82 -20.33 -13.51
CA ASP A 341 42.31 -21.09 -12.35
C ASP A 341 42.82 -22.48 -12.73
N SER A 342 42.27 -23.12 -13.77
CA SER A 342 42.79 -24.40 -14.27
C SER A 342 44.12 -24.20 -14.98
N TRP A 343 44.27 -23.12 -15.75
CA TRP A 343 45.50 -22.79 -16.46
C TRP A 343 46.61 -22.32 -15.51
N ALA A 344 46.27 -21.59 -14.44
CA ALA A 344 47.24 -21.14 -13.42
C ALA A 344 47.84 -22.26 -12.55
N LYS A 345 47.35 -23.51 -12.68
CA LYS A 345 47.90 -24.69 -11.99
C LYS A 345 48.99 -25.41 -12.80
N PHE A 346 49.15 -25.08 -14.07
CA PHE A 346 50.17 -25.59 -14.98
C PHE A 346 51.24 -24.53 -15.24
#